data_AF-A0A926VNX8-F1
#
_entry.id   AF-A0A926VNX8-F1
#
_cell.length_a   1.000
_cell.length_b   1.000
_cell.length_c   1.000
_cell.angle_alpha   90.00
_cell.angle_beta   90.00
_cell.angle_gamma   90.00
#
_symmetry.space_group_name_H-M   'P 1'
#
loop_
_entity.id
_entity.type
_entity.pdbx_description
1 polymer ?
#
loop_
_entity_poly.entity_id
_entity_poly.type
_entity_poly.pdbx_seq_one_letter_code
_entity_poly.pdbx_strand_id
1 'polypeptide(L)'
;MKFKSFLSTFVVVMFAIAIVFVPAPAFAALTPINTDLQNGELTVLATESKDLPGFSNNLKYPVTVKISAEGMWRGAKAGEPNGDAVDANATSNVKYEAWLFPELKLGTLVAEIKNAKGVRKFIKSGKEQSFELQPGDTVSFIFNDGLPFFSDNSGSQKLTAVPAVKRYNKI
;
A
#
# COMPACT_ATOMS: atom_id res chain seq x y z
N MET A 1 -53.46 46.27 -25.21
CA MET A 1 -52.90 45.73 -23.95
C MET A 1 -52.11 44.48 -24.27
N LYS A 2 -50.77 44.50 -24.11
CA LYS A 2 -49.88 43.36 -24.38
C LYS A 2 -49.56 42.66 -23.06
N PHE A 3 -49.91 41.39 -22.94
CA PHE A 3 -49.45 40.51 -21.86
C PHE A 3 -47.98 40.16 -22.09
N LYS A 4 -47.11 40.43 -21.12
CA LYS A 4 -45.74 39.89 -21.08
C LYS A 4 -45.74 38.71 -20.11
N SER A 5 -45.36 37.54 -20.61
CA SER A 5 -45.13 36.35 -19.80
C SER A 5 -43.86 36.51 -18.97
N PHE A 6 -43.93 36.09 -17.71
CA PHE A 6 -42.78 35.86 -16.85
C PHE A 6 -42.28 34.45 -17.14
N LEU A 7 -41.05 34.31 -17.65
CA LEU A 7 -40.31 33.04 -17.62
C LEU A 7 -39.11 33.24 -16.70
N SER A 8 -39.18 32.63 -15.51
CA SER A 8 -38.09 32.57 -14.54
C SER A 8 -37.09 31.50 -14.99
N THR A 9 -35.95 31.93 -15.52
CA THR A 9 -34.83 31.02 -15.84
C THR A 9 -34.07 30.70 -14.55
N PHE A 10 -34.24 29.47 -14.04
CA PHE A 10 -33.34 28.88 -13.06
C PHE A 10 -32.00 28.56 -13.74
N VAL A 11 -30.95 29.27 -13.37
CA VAL A 11 -29.58 28.89 -13.74
C VAL A 11 -29.08 27.88 -12.71
N VAL A 12 -29.09 26.60 -13.08
CA VAL A 12 -28.38 25.56 -12.32
C VAL A 12 -26.91 25.63 -12.72
N VAL A 13 -26.08 26.22 -11.87
CA VAL A 13 -24.63 26.18 -12.04
C VAL A 13 -24.14 24.80 -11.60
N MET A 14 -23.96 23.90 -12.56
CA MET A 14 -23.20 22.67 -12.34
C MET A 14 -21.71 23.04 -12.27
N PHE A 15 -21.13 23.01 -11.08
CA PHE A 15 -19.67 23.03 -10.92
C PHE A 15 -19.13 21.66 -11.32
N ALA A 16 -18.63 21.55 -12.55
CA ALA A 16 -17.81 20.41 -12.96
C ALA A 16 -16.45 20.53 -12.24
N ILE A 17 -16.22 19.67 -11.23
CA ILE A 17 -14.90 19.52 -10.62
C ILE A 17 -14.01 18.83 -11.64
N ALA A 18 -13.20 19.63 -12.36
CA ALA A 18 -12.17 19.09 -13.23
C ALA A 18 -11.02 18.53 -12.37
N ILE A 19 -10.93 17.19 -12.29
CA ILE A 19 -9.77 16.52 -11.70
C ILE A 19 -8.62 16.66 -12.70
N VAL A 20 -7.76 17.64 -12.50
CA VAL A 20 -6.55 17.80 -13.32
C VAL A 20 -5.47 16.86 -12.79
N PHE A 21 -5.18 15.80 -13.54
CA PHE A 21 -4.00 14.97 -13.32
C PHE A 21 -2.77 15.74 -13.80
N VAL A 22 -2.11 16.48 -12.89
CA VAL A 22 -0.78 17.00 -13.18
C VAL A 22 0.23 15.93 -12.73
N PRO A 23 1.08 15.39 -13.62
CA PRO A 23 2.17 14.52 -13.23
C PRO A 23 3.25 15.38 -12.58
N ALA A 24 3.04 15.82 -11.33
CA ALA A 24 4.18 16.00 -10.46
C ALA A 24 4.90 14.65 -10.39
N PRO A 25 6.24 14.58 -10.32
CA PRO A 25 6.91 13.31 -10.05
C PRO A 25 6.33 12.80 -8.72
N ALA A 26 5.41 11.85 -8.81
CA ALA A 26 4.50 11.51 -7.72
C ALA A 26 5.28 10.94 -6.52
N PHE A 27 6.55 10.60 -6.74
CA PHE A 27 7.53 10.16 -5.75
C PHE A 27 8.00 11.23 -4.77
N ALA A 28 7.88 12.53 -5.09
CA ALA A 28 8.13 13.59 -4.10
C ALA A 28 7.08 13.61 -2.96
N ALA A 29 6.01 12.80 -3.07
CA ALA A 29 4.92 12.73 -2.10
C ALA A 29 5.18 11.84 -0.88
N LEU A 30 6.02 10.82 -1.03
CA LEU A 30 6.21 9.77 -0.03
C LEU A 30 7.65 9.82 0.49
N THR A 31 7.81 9.79 1.80
CA THR A 31 9.14 9.76 2.43
C THR A 31 9.49 8.33 2.81
N PRO A 32 10.65 7.80 2.42
CA PRO A 32 11.02 6.41 2.72
C PRO A 32 11.22 6.18 4.22
N ILE A 33 10.90 4.97 4.68
CA ILE A 33 11.14 4.51 6.05
C ILE A 33 11.92 3.19 5.97
N ASN A 34 13.06 3.11 6.66
CA ASN A 34 13.91 1.91 6.73
C ASN A 34 14.26 1.29 5.36
N THR A 35 14.33 2.13 4.32
CA THR A 35 14.67 1.73 2.95
C THR A 35 15.14 2.95 2.19
N ASP A 36 15.93 2.73 1.14
CA ASP A 36 16.10 3.70 0.07
C ASP A 36 14.96 3.50 -0.93
N LEU A 37 14.14 4.54 -1.16
CA LEU A 37 13.15 4.52 -2.24
C LEU A 37 13.80 5.12 -3.48
N GLN A 38 14.18 4.29 -4.44
CA GLN A 38 14.66 4.76 -5.74
C GLN A 38 13.54 4.64 -6.76
N ASN A 39 13.12 5.77 -7.34
CA ASN A 39 12.09 5.81 -8.39
C ASN A 39 10.74 5.17 -8.01
N GLY A 40 10.38 5.18 -6.72
CA GLY A 40 9.14 4.54 -6.25
C GLY A 40 9.24 3.08 -5.94
N GLU A 41 10.44 2.53 -6.02
CA GLU A 41 10.70 1.13 -5.79
C GLU A 41 11.33 0.95 -4.40
N LEU A 42 10.88 -0.06 -3.66
CA LEU A 42 11.52 -0.52 -2.43
C LEU A 42 11.65 -2.04 -2.44
N THR A 43 12.60 -2.57 -1.69
CA THR A 43 12.79 -4.01 -1.53
C THR A 43 12.35 -4.43 -0.13
N VAL A 44 11.59 -5.52 -0.05
CA VAL A 44 11.21 -6.17 1.20
C VAL A 44 11.89 -7.53 1.26
N LEU A 45 12.64 -7.78 2.32
CA LEU A 45 13.32 -9.05 2.52
C LEU A 45 12.41 -10.00 3.32
N ALA A 46 12.45 -11.28 2.99
CA ALA A 46 11.66 -12.29 3.71
C ALA A 46 12.12 -12.49 5.17
N THR A 47 13.32 -12.01 5.50
CA THR A 47 13.95 -12.12 6.82
C THR A 47 13.62 -10.97 7.77
N GLU A 48 12.92 -9.94 7.30
CA GLU A 48 12.61 -8.74 8.08
C GLU A 48 11.37 -8.98 8.96
N SER A 49 11.56 -8.89 10.28
CA SER A 49 10.49 -8.92 11.28
C SER A 49 10.40 -7.64 12.12
N LYS A 50 11.36 -6.74 11.96
CA LYS A 50 11.50 -5.45 12.65
C LYS A 50 12.03 -4.42 11.67
N ASP A 51 11.81 -3.15 11.96
CA ASP A 51 12.26 -2.02 11.15
C ASP A 51 11.91 -2.18 9.66
N LEU A 52 10.66 -2.59 9.43
CA LEU A 52 10.15 -2.95 8.12
C LEU A 52 10.27 -1.80 7.11
N PRO A 53 10.61 -2.09 5.85
CA PRO A 53 10.69 -1.09 4.79
C PRO A 53 9.30 -0.55 4.45
N GLY A 54 9.24 0.73 4.10
CA GLY A 54 7.98 1.41 3.86
C GLY A 54 8.12 2.88 3.53
N PHE A 55 7.04 3.64 3.73
CA PHE A 55 7.03 5.07 3.51
C PHE A 55 5.95 5.80 4.32
N SER A 56 6.13 7.09 4.55
CA SER A 56 5.15 7.99 5.15
C SER A 56 4.54 8.96 4.14
N ASN A 57 3.28 9.35 4.38
CA ASN A 57 2.68 10.50 3.74
C ASN A 57 2.95 11.77 4.57
N ASN A 58 3.98 12.53 4.17
CA ASN A 58 4.34 13.80 4.82
C ASN A 58 3.64 15.02 4.18
N LEU A 59 2.68 14.80 3.27
CA LEU A 59 1.92 15.87 2.64
C LEU A 59 0.77 16.34 3.53
N LYS A 60 0.23 17.51 3.20
CA LYS A 60 -0.94 18.09 3.89
C LYS A 60 -2.28 17.51 3.42
N TYR A 61 -2.27 16.54 2.51
CA TYR A 61 -3.47 15.96 1.92
C TYR A 61 -3.34 14.43 1.77
N PRO A 62 -4.47 13.70 1.63
CA PRO A 62 -4.46 12.27 1.43
C PRO A 62 -3.82 11.86 0.10
N VAL A 63 -3.16 10.70 0.09
CA VAL A 63 -2.55 10.10 -1.10
C VAL A 63 -3.10 8.69 -1.26
N THR A 64 -3.64 8.39 -2.44
CA THR A 64 -3.96 7.00 -2.80
C THR A 64 -2.71 6.35 -3.35
N VAL A 65 -2.30 5.21 -2.79
CA VAL A 65 -1.12 4.47 -3.24
C VAL A 65 -1.56 3.13 -3.78
N LYS A 66 -1.08 2.80 -4.99
CA LYS A 66 -1.17 1.47 -5.57
C LYS A 66 0.18 0.78 -5.49
N ILE A 67 0.20 -0.47 -5.08
CA ILE A 67 1.39 -1.31 -4.98
C ILE A 67 1.28 -2.45 -5.98
N SER A 68 2.38 -2.71 -6.69
CA SER A 68 2.63 -3.97 -7.38
C SER A 68 3.94 -4.57 -6.89
N ALA A 69 3.93 -5.83 -6.49
CA ALA A 69 5.13 -6.57 -6.07
C ALA A 69 5.66 -7.47 -7.18
N GLU A 70 6.98 -7.58 -7.31
CA GLU A 70 7.65 -8.53 -8.18
C GLU A 70 8.82 -9.19 -7.45
N GLY A 71 9.06 -10.47 -7.73
CA GLY A 71 10.11 -11.24 -7.10
C GLY A 71 9.57 -12.50 -6.44
N MET A 72 10.47 -13.20 -5.80
CA MET A 72 10.20 -14.48 -5.17
C MET A 72 10.88 -14.53 -3.81
N TRP A 73 10.18 -15.07 -2.84
CA TRP A 73 10.70 -15.36 -1.52
C TRP A 73 10.22 -16.73 -1.06
N ARG A 74 10.84 -17.27 -0.02
CA ARG A 74 10.44 -18.53 0.59
C ARG A 74 10.46 -18.41 2.10
N GLY A 75 9.46 -19.03 2.71
CA GLY A 75 9.45 -19.29 4.13
C GLY A 75 10.00 -20.67 4.42
N ALA A 76 10.76 -20.83 5.49
CA ALA A 76 11.09 -22.17 6.01
C ALA A 76 9.85 -22.71 6.75
N LYS A 77 9.41 -23.92 6.41
CA LYS A 77 8.30 -24.58 7.09
C LYS A 77 8.86 -25.52 8.15
N ALA A 78 8.19 -25.68 9.29
CA ALA A 78 8.62 -26.63 10.32
C ALA A 78 8.81 -28.03 9.72
N GLY A 79 10.06 -28.53 9.70
CA GLY A 79 10.44 -29.83 9.12
C GLY A 79 10.80 -29.81 7.63
N GLU A 80 10.63 -28.69 6.93
CA GLU A 80 10.96 -28.50 5.52
C GLU A 80 11.76 -27.19 5.35
N PRO A 81 13.09 -27.23 5.51
CA PRO A 81 13.96 -26.04 5.53
C PRO A 81 14.03 -25.30 4.18
N ASN A 82 13.37 -25.81 3.13
CA ASN A 82 13.37 -25.24 1.79
C ASN A 82 11.95 -25.26 1.20
N GLY A 83 11.03 -24.46 1.78
CA GLY A 83 9.75 -24.20 1.13
C GLY A 83 9.95 -23.68 -0.29
N ASP A 84 8.99 -23.96 -1.17
CA ASP A 84 9.02 -23.45 -2.54
C ASP A 84 9.10 -21.92 -2.54
N ALA A 85 9.86 -21.38 -3.50
CA ALA A 85 9.82 -19.96 -3.76
C ALA A 85 8.42 -19.59 -4.26
N VAL A 86 7.81 -18.59 -3.62
CA VAL A 86 6.49 -18.06 -3.95
C VAL A 86 6.58 -16.56 -4.22
N ASP A 87 5.61 -16.07 -4.99
CA ASP A 87 5.41 -14.64 -5.14
C ASP A 87 4.65 -14.05 -3.94
N ALA A 88 4.39 -12.74 -3.97
CA ALA A 88 3.69 -12.02 -2.93
C ALA A 88 2.21 -12.42 -2.71
N ASN A 89 1.60 -13.24 -3.59
CA ASN A 89 0.26 -13.80 -3.35
C ASN A 89 0.32 -15.07 -2.49
N ALA A 90 1.47 -15.74 -2.50
CA ALA A 90 1.69 -17.07 -1.96
C ALA A 90 0.81 -18.17 -2.59
N THR A 91 1.45 -19.25 -3.02
CA THR A 91 0.75 -20.39 -3.64
C THR A 91 0.52 -21.55 -2.67
N SER A 92 1.21 -21.59 -1.53
CA SER A 92 1.07 -22.66 -0.53
C SER A 92 -0.32 -22.68 0.09
N ASN A 93 -0.95 -23.86 0.16
CA ASN A 93 -2.25 -24.05 0.84
C ASN A 93 -2.10 -24.47 2.31
N VAL A 94 -0.87 -24.49 2.82
CA VAL A 94 -0.62 -24.73 4.25
C VAL A 94 -1.23 -23.56 5.02
N LYS A 95 -1.90 -23.85 6.13
CA LYS A 95 -2.30 -22.85 7.13
C LYS A 95 -1.65 -23.24 8.44
N TYR A 96 -1.08 -22.26 9.13
CA TYR A 96 -0.43 -22.50 10.42
C TYR A 96 -0.81 -21.39 11.39
N GLU A 97 -1.32 -21.78 12.56
CA GLU A 97 -1.86 -20.84 13.55
C GLU A 97 -0.81 -19.91 14.15
N ALA A 98 0.47 -20.26 14.06
CA ALA A 98 1.55 -19.43 14.60
C ALA A 98 2.00 -18.30 13.65
N TRP A 99 1.44 -18.20 12.43
CA TRP A 99 1.72 -17.07 11.53
C TRP A 99 1.15 -15.77 12.07
N LEU A 100 1.76 -14.64 11.69
CA LEU A 100 1.25 -13.31 12.04
C LEU A 100 -0.18 -13.09 11.55
N PHE A 101 -0.50 -13.62 10.38
CA PHE A 101 -1.86 -13.63 9.82
C PHE A 101 -2.25 -15.07 9.46
N PRO A 102 -2.78 -15.85 10.42
CA PRO A 102 -3.11 -17.27 10.25
C PRO A 102 -4.11 -17.57 9.14
N GLU A 103 -4.95 -16.58 8.80
CA GLU A 103 -5.93 -16.69 7.73
C GLU A 103 -5.31 -16.55 6.33
N LEU A 104 -4.10 -16.01 6.23
CA LEU A 104 -3.34 -15.85 4.99
C LEU A 104 -2.38 -17.01 4.79
N LYS A 105 -1.85 -17.11 3.57
CA LYS A 105 -0.84 -18.11 3.21
C LYS A 105 0.56 -17.63 3.63
N LEU A 106 1.47 -18.57 3.90
CA LEU A 106 2.89 -18.27 4.14
C LEU A 106 3.46 -17.48 2.96
N GLY A 107 4.01 -16.32 3.25
CA GLY A 107 4.61 -15.44 2.25
C GLY A 107 3.65 -14.58 1.46
N THR A 108 2.38 -14.47 1.87
CA THR A 108 1.54 -13.36 1.42
C THR A 108 2.17 -12.04 1.86
N LEU A 109 2.33 -11.09 0.95
CA LEU A 109 2.75 -9.73 1.27
C LEU A 109 1.62 -9.00 2.00
N VAL A 110 1.93 -8.41 3.15
CA VAL A 110 0.98 -7.63 3.95
C VAL A 110 1.52 -6.21 4.13
N ALA A 111 0.64 -5.22 3.98
CA ALA A 111 0.96 -3.84 4.35
C ALA A 111 0.35 -3.51 5.72
N GLU A 112 1.16 -3.04 6.66
CA GLU A 112 0.73 -2.42 7.91
C GLU A 112 0.69 -0.89 7.72
N ILE A 113 -0.52 -0.33 7.78
CA ILE A 113 -0.74 1.11 7.85
C ILE A 113 -0.88 1.50 9.31
N LYS A 114 -0.07 2.45 9.76
CA LYS A 114 -0.15 3.04 11.09
C LYS A 114 -0.49 4.51 10.96
N ASN A 115 -1.59 4.93 11.59
CA ASN A 115 -1.97 6.34 11.55
C ASN A 115 -1.15 7.20 12.50
N ALA A 116 -1.30 8.52 12.42
CA ALA A 116 -0.61 9.48 13.29
C ALA A 116 -0.86 9.27 14.81
N LYS A 117 -1.95 8.58 15.19
CA LYS A 117 -2.27 8.21 16.59
C LYS A 117 -1.72 6.83 16.98
N GLY A 118 -1.03 6.15 16.07
CA GLY A 118 -0.46 4.83 16.27
C GLY A 118 -1.42 3.65 16.08
N VAL A 119 -2.65 3.89 15.60
CA VAL A 119 -3.62 2.82 15.31
C VAL A 119 -3.23 2.11 14.03
N ARG A 120 -3.24 0.77 14.07
CA ARG A 120 -2.80 -0.09 12.96
C ARG A 120 -4.00 -0.61 12.15
N LYS A 121 -3.80 -0.72 10.84
CA LYS A 121 -4.68 -1.38 9.87
C LYS A 121 -3.82 -2.22 8.93
N PHE A 122 -4.31 -3.39 8.52
CA PHE A 122 -3.57 -4.29 7.65
C PHE A 122 -4.27 -4.46 6.30
N ILE A 123 -3.51 -4.42 5.22
CA ILE A 123 -3.95 -4.77 3.86
C ILE A 123 -3.34 -6.11 3.50
N LYS A 124 -4.20 -7.09 3.24
CA LYS A 124 -3.86 -8.52 3.20
C LYS A 124 -4.08 -9.14 1.80
N SER A 125 -3.94 -8.34 0.75
CA SER A 125 -4.28 -8.74 -0.63
C SER A 125 -3.09 -9.25 -1.45
N GLY A 126 -1.89 -9.36 -0.87
CA GLY A 126 -0.73 -9.93 -1.54
C GLY A 126 -0.09 -8.96 -2.53
N LYS A 127 0.12 -9.43 -3.76
CA LYS A 127 0.96 -8.78 -4.79
C LYS A 127 0.45 -7.41 -5.23
N GLU A 128 -0.87 -7.24 -5.28
CA GLU A 128 -1.51 -6.01 -5.70
C GLU A 128 -2.30 -5.41 -4.53
N GLN A 129 -2.02 -4.15 -4.22
CA GLN A 129 -2.67 -3.47 -3.09
C GLN A 129 -3.04 -2.04 -3.47
N SER A 130 -4.13 -1.53 -2.90
CA SER A 130 -4.54 -0.13 -3.05
C SER A 130 -5.07 0.37 -1.73
N PHE A 131 -4.55 1.49 -1.25
CA PHE A 131 -4.95 2.11 0.01
C PHE A 131 -4.77 3.62 -0.04
N GLU A 132 -5.42 4.32 0.89
CA GLU A 132 -5.26 5.77 1.05
C GLU A 132 -4.49 6.03 2.35
N LEU A 133 -3.45 6.87 2.28
CA LEU A 133 -2.69 7.35 3.43
C LEU A 133 -3.11 8.78 3.73
N GLN A 134 -3.56 9.03 4.95
CA GLN A 134 -3.80 10.38 5.45
C GLN A 134 -2.48 11.08 5.77
N PRO A 135 -2.46 12.42 5.89
CA PRO A 135 -1.31 13.15 6.41
C PRO A 135 -0.78 12.55 7.72
N GLY A 136 0.51 12.20 7.75
CA GLY A 136 1.17 11.60 8.90
C GLY A 136 1.00 10.08 9.04
N ASP A 137 0.24 9.42 8.16
CA ASP A 137 0.17 7.96 8.13
C ASP A 137 1.48 7.38 7.58
N THR A 138 1.85 6.21 8.09
CA THR A 138 2.96 5.40 7.58
C THR A 138 2.43 4.06 7.07
N VAL A 139 3.06 3.51 6.04
CA VAL A 139 2.87 2.12 5.65
C VAL A 139 4.21 1.40 5.68
N SER A 140 4.19 0.15 6.14
CA SER A 140 5.32 -0.77 6.11
C SER A 140 4.88 -2.12 5.60
N PHE A 141 5.81 -2.88 5.03
CA PHE A 141 5.52 -4.12 4.34
C PHE A 141 6.21 -5.30 5.00
N ILE A 142 5.51 -6.44 5.07
CA ILE A 142 6.03 -7.64 5.74
C ILE A 142 5.65 -8.90 4.99
N PHE A 143 6.56 -9.87 5.03
CA PHE A 143 6.33 -11.27 4.68
C PHE A 143 5.46 -11.95 5.74
N ASN A 144 4.31 -12.53 5.36
CA ASN A 144 3.48 -13.26 6.33
C ASN A 144 4.16 -14.57 6.76
N ASP A 145 4.73 -14.57 7.96
CA ASP A 145 5.26 -15.73 8.66
C ASP A 145 4.98 -15.63 10.16
N GLY A 146 5.34 -16.66 10.92
CA GLY A 146 5.26 -16.68 12.38
C GLY A 146 6.56 -16.23 13.04
N LEU A 147 6.46 -15.54 14.17
CA LEU A 147 7.63 -15.34 15.03
C LEU A 147 8.00 -16.68 15.71
N PRO A 148 9.29 -17.04 15.82
CA PRO A 148 10.50 -16.28 15.46
C PRO A 148 11.11 -16.63 14.08
N PHE A 149 10.37 -17.30 13.19
CA PHE A 149 10.87 -18.00 11.99
C PHE A 149 11.17 -17.11 10.78
N PHE A 150 11.61 -15.88 11.01
CA PHE A 150 12.00 -14.99 9.90
C PHE A 150 13.46 -15.23 9.47
N SER A 151 14.34 -15.65 10.38
CA SER A 151 15.78 -15.75 10.10
C SER A 151 16.17 -16.84 9.10
N ASP A 152 15.32 -17.85 8.92
CA ASP A 152 15.47 -18.98 8.00
C ASP A 152 14.76 -18.76 6.66
N ASN A 153 14.13 -17.60 6.47
CA ASN A 153 13.53 -17.20 5.21
C ASN A 153 14.58 -16.68 4.23
N SER A 154 14.22 -16.64 2.94
CA SER A 154 15.11 -16.08 1.92
C SER A 154 14.37 -15.52 0.72
N GLY A 155 15.07 -14.70 -0.06
CA GLY A 155 14.50 -13.98 -1.20
C GLY A 155 13.86 -12.65 -0.79
N SER A 156 13.22 -12.01 -1.76
CA SER A 156 12.72 -10.65 -1.61
C SER A 156 11.60 -10.34 -2.59
N GLN A 157 10.84 -9.30 -2.29
CA GLN A 157 9.91 -8.67 -3.21
C GLN A 157 10.37 -7.23 -3.46
N LYS A 158 10.43 -6.86 -4.73
CA LYS A 158 10.54 -5.49 -5.18
C LYS A 158 9.14 -4.92 -5.32
N LEU A 159 8.82 -3.88 -4.55
CA LEU A 159 7.53 -3.21 -4.61
C LEU A 159 7.66 -1.94 -5.41
N THR A 160 6.78 -1.76 -6.39
CA THR A 160 6.60 -0.50 -7.10
C THR A 160 5.37 0.20 -6.54
N ALA A 161 5.58 1.38 -5.96
CA ALA A 161 4.50 2.24 -5.50
C ALA A 161 4.12 3.24 -6.59
N VAL A 162 2.83 3.45 -6.82
CA VAL A 162 2.32 4.49 -7.71
C VAL A 162 1.39 5.39 -6.89
N PRO A 163 1.90 6.52 -6.36
CA PRO A 163 1.08 7.47 -5.63
C PRO A 163 0.24 8.33 -6.58
N ALA A 164 -1.03 8.52 -6.23
CA ALA A 164 -1.97 9.41 -6.88
C ALA A 164 -2.48 10.43 -5.86
N VAL A 165 -2.20 11.70 -6.13
CA VAL A 165 -2.62 12.82 -5.28
C VAL A 165 -3.97 13.32 -5.74
N LYS A 166 -4.97 13.34 -4.86
CA LYS A 166 -6.19 14.13 -5.07
C LYS A 166 -5.90 15.58 -4.71
N ARG A 167 -5.52 16.41 -5.69
CA ARG A 167 -5.47 17.87 -5.47
C ARG A 167 -6.88 18.43 -5.64
N TYR A 168 -7.47 18.91 -4.54
CA TYR A 168 -8.62 19.81 -4.63
C TYR A 168 -8.09 21.19 -5.01
N ASN A 169 -8.30 21.61 -6.26
CA ASN A 169 -8.13 23.02 -6.58
C ASN A 169 -9.22 23.78 -5.84
N LYS A 170 -8.82 24.61 -4.87
CA LYS A 170 -9.67 25.68 -4.34
C LYS A 170 -9.91 26.63 -5.51
N ILE A 171 -11.13 26.68 -6.02
CA ILE A 171 -11.62 27.75 -6.90
C ILE A 171 -11.87 28.98 -6.03
#